data_AF-A0A5B7TVU9-F1
#
_entry.id   AF-A0A5B7TVU9-F1
#
_cell.length_a   1.000
_cell.length_b   1.000
_cell.length_c   1.000
_cell.angle_alpha   90.00
_cell.angle_beta   90.00
_cell.angle_gamma   90.00
#
_symmetry.space_group_name_H-M   'P 1'
#
loop_
_entity.id
_entity.type
_entity.pdbx_description
1 polymer ?
#
loop_
_entity_poly.entity_id
_entity_poly.type
_entity_poly.pdbx_seq_one_letter_code
_entity_poly.pdbx_strand_id
1 'polypeptide(L)' 'MKFIELKLGSHIVVHGYDKENKEVTEQVIVEGFSRKLVALSRIKSVSEKYILTDYIDGRWIYWEYDGTFEAVNELLKK' A
#
# COMPACT_ATOMS: atom_id res chain seq x y z
N MET A 1 -5.90 -14.33 -12.39
CA MET A 1 -5.34 -13.46 -11.33
C MET A 1 -5.38 -12.03 -11.85
N LYS A 2 -6.04 -11.11 -11.16
CA LYS A 2 -6.22 -9.71 -11.62
C LYS A 2 -5.20 -8.78 -10.95
N PHE A 3 -4.67 -7.84 -11.72
CA PHE A 3 -3.71 -6.83 -11.27
C PHE A 3 -4.18 -5.44 -11.67
N ILE A 4 -3.76 -4.43 -10.92
CA ILE A 4 -3.88 -3.02 -11.30
C ILE A 4 -2.49 -2.40 -11.38
N GLU A 5 -2.29 -1.49 -12.33
CA GLU A 5 -1.10 -0.65 -12.40
C GLU A 5 -1.29 0.56 -11.49
N LEU A 6 -0.31 0.78 -10.62
CA LEU A 6 -0.24 1.94 -9.73
C LEU A 6 1.16 2.55 -9.82
N LYS A 7 1.25 3.84 -9.53
CA LYS A 7 2.52 4.52 -9.27
C LYS A 7 2.67 4.65 -7.76
N LEU A 8 3.67 3.97 -7.19
CA LEU A 8 3.87 3.88 -5.75
C LEU A 8 5.20 4.53 -5.34
N GLY A 9 5.18 5.24 -4.21
CA GLY A 9 6.32 5.99 -3.68
C GLY A 9 6.75 5.50 -2.31
N SER A 10 6.93 6.46 -1.39
CA SER A 10 7.29 6.18 0.00
C SER A 10 6.24 5.28 0.66
N HIS A 11 6.67 4.49 1.63
CA HIS A 11 5.80 3.50 2.25
C HIS A 11 6.15 3.25 3.69
N ILE A 12 5.18 2.67 4.40
CA ILE A 12 5.31 2.30 5.81
C ILE A 12 5.09 0.79 5.92
N VAL A 13 6.10 0.08 6.39
CA VAL A 13 6.01 -1.36 6.70
C VAL A 13 5.55 -1.51 8.15
N VAL A 14 4.53 -2.32 8.38
CA VAL A 14 4.02 -2.66 9.72
C VAL A 14 4.59 -4.02 10.12
N HIS A 15 5.37 -4.05 11.21
CA HIS A 15 6.04 -5.25 11.72
C HIS A 15 5.30 -5.91 12.90
N GLY A 16 4.15 -5.36 13.32
CA GLY A 16 3.35 -5.86 14.43
C GLY A 16 3.26 -4.85 15.58
N TYR A 17 3.09 -5.34 16.80
CA TYR A 17 3.02 -4.51 18.01
C TYR A 17 4.17 -4.84 18.96
N ASP A 18 4.67 -3.83 19.69
CA ASP A 18 5.64 -4.02 20.75
C ASP A 18 4.96 -4.51 22.05
N LYS A 19 5.77 -4.71 23.10
CA LYS A 19 5.30 -5.16 24.42
C LYS A 19 4.34 -4.17 25.11
N GLU A 20 4.27 -2.93 24.66
CA GLU A 20 3.37 -1.89 25.16
C GLU A 20 2.12 -1.73 24.26
N ASN A 21 1.93 -2.65 23.31
CA ASN A 21 0.83 -2.62 22.33
C ASN A 21 0.89 -1.38 21.40
N LYS A 22 2.09 -0.88 21.09
CA LYS A 22 2.29 0.16 20.06
C LYS A 22 2.74 -0.47 18.75
N GLU A 23 2.22 0.05 17.63
CA GLU A 23 2.61 -0.43 16.30
C GLU A 23 4.10 -0.20 16.03
N VAL A 24 4.81 -1.26 15.67
CA VAL A 24 6.19 -1.19 15.22
C VAL A 24 6.17 -0.97 13.72
N THR A 25 6.58 0.23 13.29
CA THR A 25 6.57 0.64 11.89
C THR A 25 7.94 1.07 11.41
N GLU A 26 8.17 0.90 10.11
CA GLU A 26 9.37 1.37 9.43
C GLU A 26 8.93 2.22 8.23
N GLN A 27 9.38 3.46 8.21
CA GLN A 27 9.12 4.36 7.09
C GLN A 27 10.28 4.30 6.10
N VAL A 28 9.97 3.98 4.85
CA VAL A 28 10.92 3.97 3.74
C VAL A 28 10.59 5.14 2.82
N ILE A 29 11.53 6.07 2.73
CA ILE A 29 11.41 7.28 1.91
C ILE A 29 12.18 7.07 0.61
N VAL A 30 11.53 7.34 -0.52
CA VAL A 30 12.12 7.21 -1.85
C VAL A 30 11.94 8.50 -2.64
N GLU A 31 12.80 8.70 -3.64
CA GLU A 31 12.66 9.83 -4.57
C GLU A 31 11.58 9.53 -5.62
N GLY A 32 10.39 10.10 -5.41
CA GLY A 32 9.28 10.05 -6.36
C GLY A 32 8.50 8.74 -6.38
N PHE A 33 7.75 8.52 -7.47
CA PHE A 33 6.88 7.37 -7.65
C PHE A 33 7.36 6.46 -8.78
N SER A 34 7.23 5.14 -8.58
CA SER A 34 7.58 4.10 -9.54
C SER A 34 6.37 3.26 -9.91
N ARG A 35 6.30 2.77 -11.15
CA ARG A 35 5.17 1.93 -11.59
C ARG A 35 5.29 0.52 -10.98
N LYS A 36 4.18 0.00 -10.48
CA LYS A 36 4.05 -1.36 -9.98
C LYS A 36 2.71 -1.96 -10.38
N LEU A 37 2.74 -3.23 -10.79
CA LEU A 37 1.54 -4.06 -10.86
C LEU A 37 1.25 -4.67 -9.49
N VAL A 38 0.10 -4.33 -8.91
CA VAL A 38 -0.36 -4.82 -7.62
C VAL A 38 -1.50 -5.81 -7.84
N ALA A 39 -1.37 -7.01 -7.26
CA ALA A 39 -2.43 -8.00 -7.30
C ALA A 39 -3.65 -7.49 -6.51
N LEU A 40 -4.84 -7.51 -7.13
CA LEU A 40 -6.07 -7.03 -6.48
C LEU A 40 -6.34 -7.74 -5.15
N SER A 41 -6.02 -9.04 -5.07
CA SER A 41 -6.22 -9.84 -3.86
C SER A 41 -5.37 -9.42 -2.67
N ARG A 42 -4.33 -8.61 -2.88
CA ARG A 42 -3.47 -8.10 -1.79
C ARG A 42 -4.00 -6.79 -1.20
N ILE A 43 -4.89 -6.08 -1.90
CA ILE A 43 -5.37 -4.76 -1.48
C ILE A 43 -6.40 -4.96 -0.37
N LYS A 44 -6.14 -4.37 0.79
CA LYS A 44 -7.04 -4.41 1.96
C LYS A 44 -7.94 -3.18 2.01
N SER A 45 -7.37 -2.02 1.70
CA SER A 45 -8.07 -0.74 1.73
C SER A 45 -7.33 0.30 0.89
N VAL A 46 -8.07 1.35 0.51
CA VAL A 46 -7.55 2.53 -0.18
C VAL A 46 -8.08 3.76 0.55
N SER A 47 -7.21 4.75 0.77
CA SER A 47 -7.54 6.07 1.28
C SER A 47 -7.09 7.14 0.27
N GLU A 48 -7.29 8.42 0.59
CA GLU A 48 -6.87 9.51 -0.30
C GLU A 48 -5.37 9.51 -0.61
N LYS A 49 -4.52 9.09 0.33
CA LYS A 49 -3.06 9.11 0.19
C LYS A 49 -2.41 7.73 0.11
N TYR A 50 -3.05 6.69 0.65
CA TYR A 50 -2.43 5.39 0.83
C TYR A 50 -3.25 4.22 0.27
N ILE A 51 -2.54 3.19 -0.17
CA ILE A 51 -3.10 1.85 -0.42
C ILE A 51 -2.47 0.88 0.57
N LEU A 52 -3.31 0.19 1.34
CA LEU A 52 -2.88 -0.85 2.26
C LEU A 52 -2.86 -2.20 1.55
N THR A 53 -1.74 -2.91 1.62
CA THR A 53 -1.62 -4.25 1.04
C THR A 53 -1.02 -5.28 2.00
N ASP A 54 -1.38 -6.54 1.81
CA ASP A 54 -0.62 -7.67 2.35
C ASP A 54 0.82 -7.65 1.83
N TYR A 55 1.76 -8.02 2.69
CA TYR A 55 3.19 -8.11 2.44
C TYR A 55 3.77 -9.45 2.90
N ILE A 56 5.07 -9.63 2.70
CA ILE A 56 5.79 -10.85 3.04
C ILE A 56 5.69 -11.11 4.56
N ASP A 57 5.53 -12.39 4.92
CA ASP A 57 5.41 -12.87 6.31
C ASP A 57 4.20 -12.32 7.08
N GLY A 58 3.08 -12.09 6.38
CA GLY A 58 1.83 -11.64 7.00
C GLY A 58 1.84 -10.17 7.44
N ARG A 59 2.90 -9.43 7.11
CA ARG A 59 3.00 -8.00 7.37
C ARG A 59 2.08 -7.20 6.47
N TRP A 60 1.82 -5.96 6.87
CA TRP A 60 1.12 -4.99 6.05
C TRP A 60 2.04 -3.86 5.63
N ILE A 61 1.69 -3.24 4.52
CA ILE A 61 2.41 -2.10 3.98
C ILE A 61 1.43 -1.05 3.47
N TYR A 62 1.62 0.19 3.91
CA TYR A 62 0.94 1.36 3.37
C TYR A 62 1.82 1.97 2.29
N TRP A 63 1.34 1.98 1.05
CA TRP A 63 2.03 2.64 -0.07
C TRP A 63 1.42 4.00 -0.32
N GLU A 64 2.24 5.05 -0.35
CA GLU A 64 1.83 6.28 -1.02
C GLU A 64 1.65 5.98 -2.51
N TYR A 65 0.57 6.51 -3.10
CA TYR A 65 0.32 6.39 -4.53
C TYR A 65 0.12 7.76 -5.17
N ASP A 66 0.52 7.87 -6.44
CA ASP A 66 0.28 9.05 -7.27
C ASP A 66 -1.08 8.91 -7.97
N GLY A 67 -2.00 9.83 -7.67
CA GLY A 67 -3.36 9.85 -8.22
C GLY A 67 -4.40 10.28 -7.20
N THR A 68 -5.68 10.04 -7.53
CA THR A 68 -6.81 10.29 -6.62
C THR A 68 -7.49 9.00 -6.21
N PHE A 69 -8.24 9.04 -5.11
CA PHE A 69 -9.04 7.92 -4.63
C PHE A 69 -10.01 7.42 -5.72
N GLU A 70 -10.67 8.32 -6.44
CA GLU A 70 -11.63 8.00 -7.49
C GLU A 70 -10.96 7.24 -8.63
N ALA A 71 -9.79 7.70 -9.07
CA ALA A 71 -9.04 7.04 -10.14
C ALA A 71 -8.67 5.59 -9.76
N VAL A 72 -8.26 5.36 -8.50
CA VAL A 72 -7.98 4.00 -8.00
C VAL A 72 -9.25 3.18 -7.87
N ASN A 73 -10.34 3.76 -7.35
CA ASN A 73 -11.62 3.08 -7.20
C ASN A 73 -12.17 2.58 -8.55
N GLU A 74 -12.03 3.37 -9.62
CA GLU A 74 -12.40 2.95 -10.97
C GLU A 74 -11.55 1.80 -11.52
N LEU A 75 -10.27 1.70 -11.12
CA LEU A 75 -9.43 0.54 -11.44
C LEU A 75 -9.90 -0.73 -10.71
N LEU A 76 -10.38 -0.60 -9.47
CA LEU A 76 -10.83 -1.72 -8.64
C LEU A 76 -12.16 -2.33 -9.10
N LYS A 77 -13.03 -1.55 -9.76
CA LYS A 77 -14.34 -2.00 -10.26
C LYS A 77 -14.28 -2.86 -11.53
N LYS A 78 -13.12 -2.93 -12.20
CA LYS A 78 -12.91 -3.66 -13.46
C LYS A 78 -12.63 -5.16 -13.24
#